data_AF-A0A9D5B5X1-F1
#
_entry.id   AF-A0A9D5B5X1-F1
#
_cell.length_a   1.000
_cell.length_b   1.000
_cell.length_c   1.000
_cell.angle_alpha   90.00
_cell.angle_beta   90.00
_cell.angle_gamma   90.00
#
_symmetry.space_group_name_H-M   'P 1'
#
loop_
_entity.id
_entity.type
_entity.pdbx_description
1 polymer ?
#
loop_
_entity_poly.entity_id
_entity_poly.type
_entity_poly.pdbx_seq_one_letter_code
_entity_poly.pdbx_strand_id
1 'polypeptide(L)'
;MFFQKLSILPRSGGALGFTYIPPTNEDRYLLFIDELRGRLVTLLGGRAAEEIVYSGRVSTGALDDIRRATDMAYKAIAEYGLSPTIGPVSISTLSTLPQQNSVV
;
A
#
# COMPACT_ATOMS: atom_id res chain seq x y z
N MET A 1 13.19 -3.41 -10.21
CA MET A 1 12.26 -2.27 -10.09
C MET A 1 12.85 -1.09 -10.85
N PHE A 2 12.36 -0.80 -12.06
CA PHE A 2 12.88 0.31 -12.88
C PHE A 2 11.75 1.31 -13.13
N PHE A 3 11.95 2.56 -12.71
CA PHE A 3 11.01 3.66 -12.95
C PHE A 3 11.32 4.28 -14.32
N GLN A 4 10.29 4.52 -15.13
CA GLN A 4 10.46 5.02 -16.50
C GLN A 4 10.23 6.52 -16.61
N LYS A 5 9.43 7.12 -15.73
CA LYS A 5 9.14 8.56 -15.76
C LYS A 5 8.84 9.13 -14.38
N LEU A 6 9.54 10.20 -14.05
CA LEU A 6 9.29 11.05 -12.88
C LEU A 6 8.82 12.42 -13.40
N SER A 7 7.71 12.94 -12.88
CA SER A 7 7.19 14.26 -13.25
C SER A 7 6.85 15.05 -12.00
N ILE A 8 7.28 16.30 -11.94
CA ILE A 8 7.00 17.28 -10.86
C ILE A 8 5.99 18.37 -11.28
N LEU A 9 5.32 18.17 -12.41
CA LEU A 9 4.31 19.10 -12.90
C LEU A 9 3.03 18.98 -12.06
N PRO A 10 2.48 20.10 -11.53
CA PRO A 10 1.21 20.09 -10.80
C PRO A 10 0.10 19.59 -11.71
N ARG A 11 -0.60 18.53 -11.29
CA ARG A 11 -1.90 18.20 -11.85
C ARG A 11 -2.97 18.88 -10.99
N SER A 12 -4.01 19.42 -11.63
CA SER A 12 -5.18 20.00 -10.97
C SER A 12 -5.71 19.02 -9.92
N GLY A 13 -5.44 19.27 -8.63
CA GLY A 13 -5.75 18.32 -7.55
C GLY A 13 -4.73 18.21 -6.39
N GLY A 14 -3.61 18.96 -6.41
CA GLY A 14 -2.74 19.11 -5.23
C GLY A 14 -1.57 18.11 -5.11
N ALA A 15 -1.43 17.17 -6.05
CA ALA A 15 -0.22 16.35 -6.15
C ALA A 15 0.79 17.04 -7.09
N LEU A 16 1.96 17.39 -6.53
CA LEU A 16 3.06 18.05 -7.26
C LEU A 16 3.98 17.07 -7.98
N GLY A 17 3.94 15.77 -7.67
CA GLY A 17 4.75 14.79 -8.37
C GLY A 17 4.08 13.44 -8.47
N PHE A 18 4.44 12.66 -9.49
CA PHE A 18 4.08 11.25 -9.56
C PHE A 18 5.21 10.43 -10.19
N THR A 19 5.29 9.18 -9.75
CA THR A 19 6.24 8.20 -10.27
C THR A 19 5.47 7.16 -11.08
N TYR A 20 5.80 7.04 -12.37
CA TYR A 20 5.18 6.06 -13.26
C TYR A 20 6.00 4.76 -13.31
N ILE A 21 5.35 3.66 -12.93
CA ILE A 21 5.85 2.30 -13.13
C ILE A 21 4.97 1.67 -14.22
N PRO A 22 5.47 1.41 -15.43
CA PRO A 22 4.67 0.72 -16.44
C PRO A 22 4.36 -0.70 -15.98
N PRO A 23 3.21 -1.25 -16.37
CA PRO A 23 2.97 -2.67 -16.23
C PRO A 23 3.92 -3.41 -17.19
N THR A 24 4.96 -4.05 -16.66
CA THR A 24 5.72 -5.07 -17.43
C THR A 24 4.73 -6.15 -17.83
N ASN A 25 4.50 -6.34 -19.13
CA ASN A 25 3.71 -7.46 -19.65
C ASN A 25 4.30 -8.77 -19.10
N GLU A 26 3.39 -9.72 -18.79
CA GLU A 26 3.60 -11.06 -18.23
C GLU A 26 3.29 -11.17 -16.71
N ASP A 27 2.13 -11.77 -16.43
CA ASP A 27 1.74 -12.53 -15.22
C ASP A 27 1.72 -11.89 -13.82
N ARG A 28 1.16 -10.68 -13.67
CA ARG A 28 0.89 -10.12 -12.33
C ARG A 28 -0.44 -10.61 -11.75
N TYR A 29 -0.41 -11.74 -11.05
CA TYR A 29 -1.45 -12.06 -10.05
C TYR A 29 -0.92 -12.57 -8.71
N LEU A 30 0.37 -12.91 -8.60
CA LEU A 30 0.98 -13.35 -7.35
C LEU A 30 2.08 -12.36 -6.95
N LEU A 31 2.00 -11.84 -5.72
CA LEU A 31 3.02 -10.97 -5.14
C LEU A 31 3.53 -11.62 -3.86
N PHE A 32 4.85 -11.73 -3.74
CA PHE A 32 5.46 -12.10 -2.48
C PHE A 32 5.40 -10.94 -1.48
N ILE A 33 5.44 -11.26 -0.18
CA ILE A 33 5.41 -10.26 0.90
C ILE A 33 6.50 -9.19 0.75
N ASP A 34 7.68 -9.58 0.27
CA ASP A 34 8.81 -8.66 0.09
C ASP A 34 8.59 -7.69 -1.07
N GLU A 35 7.84 -8.09 -2.10
CA GLU A 35 7.44 -7.20 -3.19
C GLU A 35 6.39 -6.17 -2.73
N LEU A 36 5.43 -6.60 -1.90
CA LEU A 36 4.47 -5.69 -1.27
C LEU A 36 5.19 -4.68 -0.35
N ARG A 37 6.16 -5.15 0.43
CA ARG A 37 7.01 -4.26 1.24
C ARG A 37 7.79 -3.28 0.38
N GLY A 38 8.39 -3.72 -0.73
CA GLY A 38 9.09 -2.82 -1.66
C GLY A 38 8.18 -1.73 -2.24
N ARG A 39 6.92 -2.06 -2.53
CA ARG A 39 5.91 -1.08 -2.97
C ARG A 39 5.52 -0.10 -1.86
N LEU A 40 5.33 -0.58 -0.63
CA LEU A 40 5.05 0.28 0.54
C LEU A 40 6.19 1.28 0.77
N VAL A 41 7.45 0.82 0.71
CA VAL A 41 8.63 1.69 0.83
C VAL A 41 8.65 2.76 -0.26
N THR A 42 8.28 2.40 -1.49
CA THR A 42 8.21 3.36 -2.60
C THR A 42 7.16 4.44 -2.36
N LEU A 43 5.94 4.06 -1.95
CA LEU A 43 4.85 5.00 -1.67
C LEU A 43 5.22 5.95 -0.53
N LEU A 44 5.77 5.42 0.57
CA LEU A 44 6.09 6.21 1.76
C LEU A 44 7.43 6.95 1.65
N GLY A 45 8.24 6.67 0.63
CA GLY A 45 9.55 7.27 0.43
C GLY A 45 9.50 8.79 0.28
N GLY A 46 8.50 9.33 -0.43
CA GLY A 46 8.33 10.77 -0.57
C GLY A 46 8.04 11.46 0.77
N ARG A 47 7.13 10.87 1.57
CA ARG A 47 6.81 11.36 2.92
C ARG A 47 8.02 11.31 3.85
N ALA A 48 8.77 10.20 3.84
CA ALA A 48 9.97 10.05 4.66
C ALA A 48 11.07 11.05 4.24
N ALA A 49 11.23 11.28 2.94
CA ALA A 49 12.18 12.28 2.42
C ALA A 49 11.79 13.70 2.84
N GLU A 50 10.51 14.08 2.79
CA GLU A 50 10.06 15.38 3.30
C GLU A 50 10.42 15.57 4.77
N GLU A 51 10.14 14.57 5.61
CA GLU A 51 10.42 14.63 7.04
C GLU A 51 11.92 14.82 7.31
N ILE A 52 12.79 14.13 6.58
CA ILE A 52 14.25 14.24 6.72
C ILE A 52 14.76 15.60 6.22
N VAL A 53 14.35 16.02 5.02
CA VAL A 53 14.89 17.21 4.35
C VAL A 53 14.37 18.50 4.97
N TYR A 54 13.12 18.51 5.46
CA TYR A 54 12.49 19.69 6.06
C TYR A 54 12.50 19.66 7.60
N SER A 55 13.48 18.98 8.21
CA SER A 55 13.72 18.98 9.66
C SER A 55 12.47 18.62 10.49
N GLY A 56 11.80 17.53 10.13
CA GLY A 56 10.60 17.03 10.79
C GLY A 56 9.30 17.70 10.34
N ARG A 57 9.36 18.69 9.45
CA ARG A 57 8.16 19.26 8.83
C ARG A 57 7.66 18.35 7.72
N VAL A 58 6.35 18.31 7.59
CA VAL A 58 5.66 17.44 6.64
C VAL A 58 4.50 18.16 5.97
N SER A 59 4.23 17.85 4.71
CA SER A 59 3.15 18.46 3.93
C SER A 59 1.92 17.54 3.80
N THR A 60 0.87 18.07 3.17
CA THR A 60 -0.31 17.31 2.73
C THR A 60 -0.10 16.60 1.38
N GLY A 61 1.04 16.80 0.72
CA GLY A 61 1.32 16.29 -0.62
C GLY A 61 1.38 14.77 -0.72
N ALA A 62 1.71 14.07 0.37
CA ALA A 62 1.78 12.61 0.43
C ALA A 62 0.44 11.92 0.74
N LEU A 63 -0.69 12.64 0.72
CA LEU A 63 -2.01 12.10 1.08
C LEU A 63 -2.40 10.87 0.24
N ASP A 64 -2.20 10.94 -1.08
CA ASP A 64 -2.56 9.84 -1.98
C ASP A 64 -1.68 8.61 -1.74
N ASP A 65 -0.38 8.81 -1.54
CA ASP A 65 0.57 7.72 -1.26
C ASP A 65 0.25 7.02 0.08
N ILE A 66 -0.06 7.79 1.13
CA ILE A 66 -0.47 7.26 2.43
C ILE A 66 -1.75 6.44 2.30
N ARG A 67 -2.75 6.93 1.55
CA ARG A 67 -4.01 6.18 1.34
C ARG A 67 -3.75 4.85 0.64
N ARG A 68 -2.96 4.85 -0.43
CA ARG A 68 -2.59 3.64 -1.17
C ARG A 68 -1.78 2.67 -0.33
N ALA A 69 -0.84 3.18 0.47
CA ALA A 69 -0.02 2.37 1.36
C ALA A 69 -0.88 1.70 2.45
N THR A 70 -1.81 2.46 3.04
CA THR A 70 -2.75 1.94 4.04
C THR A 70 -3.66 0.85 3.46
N ASP A 71 -4.26 1.07 2.29
CA ASP A 71 -5.09 0.05 1.61
C ASP A 71 -4.29 -1.22 1.29
N MET A 72 -3.06 -1.07 0.79
CA MET A 72 -2.19 -2.21 0.49
C MET A 72 -1.80 -3.00 1.75
N ALA A 73 -1.43 -2.30 2.82
CA ALA A 73 -1.09 -2.92 4.09
C ALA A 73 -2.30 -3.63 4.72
N TYR A 74 -3.48 -3.01 4.63
CA TYR A 74 -4.73 -3.60 5.09
C TYR A 74 -5.02 -4.91 4.36
N LYS A 75 -4.98 -4.92 3.02
CA LYS A 75 -5.19 -6.13 2.22
C LYS A 75 -4.18 -7.23 2.55
N ALA A 76 -2.91 -6.87 2.68
CA ALA A 76 -1.86 -7.82 3.04
C ALA A 76 -2.16 -8.56 4.37
N ILE A 77 -2.63 -7.82 5.37
CA ILE A 77 -2.90 -8.36 6.70
C ILE A 77 -4.27 -9.04 6.79
N ALA A 78 -5.33 -8.33 6.38
CA ALA A 78 -6.71 -8.70 6.64
C ALA A 78 -7.32 -9.60 5.58
N GLU A 79 -6.81 -9.59 4.34
CA GLU A 79 -7.38 -10.38 3.23
C GLU A 79 -6.43 -11.50 2.78
N TYR A 80 -5.14 -11.20 2.66
CA TYR A 80 -4.15 -12.16 2.16
C TYR A 80 -3.53 -13.04 3.26
N GLY A 81 -3.78 -12.74 4.54
CA GLY A 81 -3.26 -13.53 5.66
C GLY A 81 -1.74 -13.52 5.77
N LEU A 82 -1.07 -12.44 5.35
CA LEU A 82 0.40 -12.33 5.35
C LEU A 82 0.98 -11.92 6.71
N SER A 83 0.13 -11.75 7.74
CA SER A 83 0.58 -11.46 9.10
C SER A 83 0.88 -12.76 9.85
N PRO A 84 2.11 -12.96 10.38
CA PRO A 84 2.44 -14.17 11.14
C PRO A 84 1.64 -14.30 12.43
N THR A 85 1.16 -13.19 12.99
CA THR A 85 0.34 -13.17 14.21
C THR A 85 -1.09 -13.62 13.95
N ILE A 86 -1.65 -13.25 12.79
CA ILE A 86 -3.03 -13.57 12.41
C ILE A 86 -3.09 -14.94 11.72
N GLY A 87 -2.02 -15.30 11.00
CA GLY A 87 -1.96 -16.51 10.19
C GLY A 87 -2.67 -16.37 8.84
N PRO A 88 -2.75 -17.46 8.06
CA PRO A 88 -3.28 -17.47 6.69
C PRO A 88 -4.82 -17.45 6.69
N VAL A 89 -5.41 -16.38 7.23
CA VAL A 89 -6.87 -16.20 7.30
C VAL A 89 -7.29 -14.88 6.66
N SER A 90 -8.46 -14.91 6.02
CA SER A 90 -9.15 -13.72 5.53
C SER A 90 -10.19 -13.28 6.56
N ILE A 91 -9.98 -12.11 7.17
CA ILE A 91 -10.85 -11.54 8.21
C ILE A 91 -12.25 -11.26 7.65
N SER A 92 -12.34 -10.75 6.42
CA SER A 92 -13.62 -10.46 5.76
C SER A 92 -14.47 -11.72 5.55
N THR A 93 -13.81 -12.85 5.28
CA THR A 93 -14.46 -14.15 5.16
C THR A 93 -14.91 -14.67 6.54
N LEU A 94 -14.09 -14.52 7.58
CA LEU A 94 -14.46 -14.94 8.94
C LEU A 94 -15.65 -14.15 9.50
N SER A 95 -15.72 -12.85 9.23
CA SER A 95 -16.83 -12.01 9.68
C SER A 95 -18.18 -12.34 9.02
N THR A 96 -18.15 -13.01 7.87
CA THR A 96 -19.36 -13.36 7.09
C THR A 96 -19.81 -14.80 7.32
N LEU A 97 -19.08 -15.58 8.13
CA LEU A 97 -19.54 -16.91 8.54
C LEU A 97 -20.77 -16.77 9.45
N PRO A 98 -21.88 -17.47 9.17
CA PRO A 98 -23.02 -17.49 10.06
C PRO A 98 -22.55 -17.99 11.44
N GLN A 99 -22.77 -17.18 12.47
CA GLN A 99 -22.61 -17.61 13.86
C GLN A 99 -23.51 -18.83 14.05
N GLN A 100 -22.91 -20.01 14.06
CA GLN A 100 -23.63 -21.24 14.31
C GLN A 100 -23.99 -21.20 15.79
N ASN A 101 -25.17 -20.64 16.10
CA ASN A 101 -25.73 -20.65 17.44
C ASN A 101 -25.78 -22.12 17.89
N SER A 102 -24.91 -22.46 18.83
CA SER A 102 -24.90 -23.74 19.51
C SER A 102 -26.26 -23.95 20.15
N VAL A 103 -27.02 -24.87 19.59
CA VAL A 103 -28.12 -25.53 20.28
C VAL A 103 -27.47 -26.49 21.28
N VAL A 104 -27.34 -26.06 22.53
CA VAL A 104 -27.41 -26.91 23.74
C VAL A 104 -28.05 -26.09 24.85
#